data_AF-M2BA56-F1
#
_entry.id   AF-M2BA56-F1
#
_cell.length_a   1.000
_cell.length_b   1.000
_cell.length_c   1.000
_cell.angle_alpha   90.00
_cell.angle_beta   90.00
_cell.angle_gamma   90.00
#
_symmetry.space_group_name_H-M   'P 1'
#
loop_
_entity.id
_entity.type
_entity.pdbx_description
1 polymer ?
#
loop_
_entity_poly.entity_id
_entity_poly.type
_entity_poly.pdbx_seq_one_letter_code
_entity_poly.pdbx_strand_id
1 'polypeptide(L)'
;MDKIKHKKIILPFISGLLLLISGCAQNYNNKTTFTQDELLAALNMVLGETTASDAAKKIAEKNGQNIGNLGFTETKYLAYDDKAGTFTVKVKGTKDGTPFDTTFNVSGFIHPYRNTLLNSPVYQEGNKLIFNKVIEKNTGLQEFIAEANAAKGIGYTSFSYTLMGSDKTVSIGDHSAYKLVAGFSENAGKIKIEAKYYIKYKTYTGSGEENVETDPVSNKTVSSDEPYFTKEDVFKYILDEVKKDDGFIQTGNKFASEFYARAVTSNKTPAGLFDTSKLQKYRDVYKPGSGGYLVLPDIDAAVYDPRNNGIKADDFAGTLHLTYYIATQDLINNIGSNGFIPKTLETTKTGFRKIDEATAKDLFSFALAKSTGNLTDWKASSISEDSLIKEQGTFSDMSWLTVLENVVLKGYTLSLNGYSNFVFDKVLADKNNAFLSKGRNGELMLIKSIKFSKEANTQDLKISIIFEGKNNGADGEPIVLTATPNL
;
A
#
# COMPACT_ATOMS: atom_id res chain seq x y z
N MET A 1 37.83 31.48 59.09
CA MET A 1 38.85 30.47 58.70
C MET A 1 38.31 29.78 57.46
N ASP A 2 38.85 29.83 56.25
CA ASP A 2 39.94 30.54 55.56
C ASP A 2 39.60 30.40 54.07
N LYS A 3 39.59 31.48 53.27
CA LYS A 3 40.58 31.81 52.22
C LYS A 3 41.05 30.59 51.40
N ILE A 4 40.93 30.62 50.06
CA ILE A 4 42.02 30.96 49.09
C ILE A 4 41.34 31.21 47.72
N LYS A 5 41.24 32.47 47.26
CA LYS A 5 42.11 33.20 46.31
C LYS A 5 41.98 32.82 44.82
N HIS A 6 41.31 33.73 44.11
CA HIS A 6 41.39 33.97 42.67
C HIS A 6 42.82 34.27 42.20
N LYS A 7 43.10 33.90 40.94
CA LYS A 7 44.06 34.62 40.09
C LYS A 7 43.43 34.87 38.71
N LYS A 8 42.84 36.05 38.56
CA LYS A 8 42.59 36.73 37.28
C LYS A 8 43.94 37.19 36.75
N ILE A 9 44.22 36.95 35.47
CA ILE A 9 45.16 37.76 34.70
C ILE A 9 44.32 38.49 33.64
N ILE A 10 44.44 39.81 33.69
CA ILE A 10 43.85 40.82 32.82
C ILE A 10 45.01 41.41 31.99
N LEU A 11 44.66 41.93 30.81
CA LEU A 11 45.24 43.09 30.07
C LEU A 11 45.77 42.73 28.67
N PRO A 12 45.74 43.68 27.70
CA PRO A 12 44.66 44.63 27.42
C PRO A 12 44.42 44.86 25.91
N PHE A 13 43.23 45.39 25.59
CA PHE A 13 42.99 46.20 24.40
C PHE A 13 43.89 47.45 24.44
N ILE A 14 44.64 47.74 23.36
CA ILE A 14 45.21 49.06 23.10
C ILE A 14 44.74 49.50 21.72
N SER A 15 43.85 50.49 21.73
CA SER A 15 43.58 51.39 20.62
C SER A 15 44.61 52.51 20.67
N GLY A 16 45.29 52.78 19.55
CA GLY A 16 46.32 53.80 19.45
C GLY A 16 46.36 54.37 18.04
N LEU A 17 45.59 55.43 17.84
CA LEU A 17 45.66 56.35 16.70
C LEU A 17 46.98 57.13 16.76
N LEU A 18 47.80 57.07 15.71
CA LEU A 18 48.81 58.09 15.44
C LEU A 18 48.94 58.33 13.93
N LEU A 19 48.46 59.49 13.51
CA LEU A 19 48.70 60.11 12.21
C LEU A 19 50.05 60.83 12.25
N LEU A 20 50.96 60.49 11.34
CA LEU A 20 52.00 61.41 10.86
C LEU A 20 52.35 61.03 9.42
N ILE A 21 52.11 61.98 8.53
CA ILE A 21 52.34 61.93 7.09
C ILE A 21 53.80 62.29 6.85
N SER A 22 54.52 61.50 6.06
CA SER A 22 55.60 61.99 5.19
C SER A 22 55.74 61.03 4.02
N GLY A 23 55.60 61.58 2.81
CA GLY A 23 55.57 60.83 1.57
C GLY A 23 56.92 60.22 1.18
N CYS A 24 56.85 59.13 0.45
CA CYS A 24 57.29 59.03 -0.94
C CYS A 24 56.92 57.65 -1.48
N ALA A 25 56.52 57.63 -2.74
CA ALA A 25 55.93 56.50 -3.43
C ALA A 25 56.79 55.22 -3.36
N GLN A 26 56.17 54.11 -2.94
CA GLN A 26 56.49 52.80 -3.51
C GLN A 26 55.18 52.06 -3.79
N ASN A 27 54.88 51.94 -5.09
CA ASN A 27 53.89 51.03 -5.63
C ASN A 27 54.21 49.60 -5.20
N TYR A 28 53.60 49.12 -4.12
CA TYR A 28 53.45 47.69 -3.91
C TYR A 28 52.22 47.24 -4.71
N ASN A 29 52.47 46.73 -5.91
CA ASN A 29 51.53 45.90 -6.66
C ASN A 29 51.17 44.69 -5.80
N ASN A 30 50.12 44.79 -4.97
CA ASN A 30 49.56 43.64 -4.30
C ASN A 30 48.72 42.88 -5.33
N LYS A 31 49.39 42.10 -6.18
CA LYS A 31 48.77 41.22 -7.17
C LYS A 31 48.04 40.13 -6.38
N THR A 32 46.74 40.29 -6.17
CA THR A 32 45.86 39.34 -5.47
C THR A 32 45.85 38.01 -6.24
N THR A 33 46.79 37.13 -5.90
CA THR A 33 46.90 35.79 -6.48
C THR A 33 45.67 34.97 -6.11
N PHE A 34 45.00 34.38 -7.11
CA PHE A 34 43.95 33.39 -6.90
C PHE A 34 44.51 32.18 -6.14
N THR A 35 43.94 31.84 -4.99
CA THR A 35 44.46 30.78 -4.10
C THR A 35 43.64 29.50 -4.15
N GLN A 36 44.21 28.43 -3.59
CA GLN A 36 43.50 27.15 -3.44
C GLN A 36 42.24 27.31 -2.56
N ASP A 37 42.33 28.03 -1.44
CA ASP A 37 41.20 28.21 -0.53
C ASP A 37 40.06 28.98 -1.20
N GLU A 38 40.38 29.95 -2.06
CA GLU A 38 39.39 30.68 -2.85
C GLU A 38 38.71 29.77 -3.88
N LEU A 39 39.44 28.85 -4.52
CA LEU A 39 38.87 27.85 -5.41
C LEU A 39 37.90 26.90 -4.68
N LEU A 40 38.31 26.38 -3.52
CA LEU A 40 37.50 25.46 -2.73
C LEU A 40 36.25 26.15 -2.16
N ALA A 41 36.40 27.38 -1.65
CA ALA A 41 35.31 28.18 -1.14
C ALA A 41 34.29 28.52 -2.24
N ALA A 42 34.74 28.93 -3.43
CA ALA A 42 33.85 29.25 -4.55
C ALA A 42 32.97 28.05 -4.97
N LEU A 43 33.45 26.83 -4.75
CA LEU A 43 32.74 25.59 -5.11
C LEU A 43 32.02 24.93 -3.94
N ASN A 44 31.99 25.59 -2.77
CA ASN A 44 31.45 25.06 -1.53
C ASN A 44 31.99 23.65 -1.25
N MET A 45 33.31 23.46 -1.37
CA MET A 45 33.95 22.18 -1.10
C MET A 45 34.32 22.09 0.38
N VAL A 46 33.75 21.10 1.06
CA VAL A 46 34.07 20.77 2.45
C VAL A 46 35.00 19.56 2.45
N LEU A 47 36.15 19.70 3.11
CA LEU A 47 37.13 18.61 3.26
C LEU A 47 36.50 17.44 4.04
N GLY A 48 36.68 16.22 3.55
CA GLY A 48 36.17 15.00 4.19
C GLY A 48 34.71 14.64 3.85
N GLU A 49 33.98 15.50 3.15
CA GLU A 49 32.59 15.19 2.72
C GLU A 49 32.51 14.56 1.33
N THR A 50 33.51 14.80 0.48
CA THR A 50 33.61 14.33 -0.91
C THR A 50 34.96 13.67 -1.17
N THR A 51 35.02 12.80 -2.18
CA THR A 51 36.28 12.16 -2.59
C THR A 51 37.17 13.15 -3.34
N ALA A 52 38.47 12.85 -3.44
CA ALA A 52 39.40 13.68 -4.22
C ALA A 52 39.04 13.67 -5.71
N SER A 53 38.62 12.53 -6.23
CA SER A 53 38.17 12.34 -7.61
C SER A 53 36.91 13.14 -7.93
N ASP A 54 35.89 13.11 -7.07
CA ASP A 54 34.65 13.87 -7.26
C ASP A 54 34.91 15.38 -7.14
N ALA A 55 35.79 15.80 -6.22
CA ALA A 55 36.23 17.20 -6.13
C ALA A 55 36.95 17.67 -7.40
N ALA A 56 37.91 16.89 -7.90
CA ALA A 56 38.66 17.22 -9.12
C ALA A 56 37.73 17.30 -10.35
N LYS A 57 36.78 16.37 -10.48
CA LYS A 57 35.77 16.36 -11.55
C LYS A 57 34.83 17.56 -11.44
N LYS A 58 34.35 17.89 -10.24
CA LYS A 58 33.52 19.07 -9.99
C LYS A 58 34.21 20.39 -10.39
N ILE A 59 35.53 20.48 -10.27
CA ILE A 59 36.31 21.63 -10.76
C ILE A 59 36.37 21.64 -12.29
N ALA A 60 36.63 20.49 -12.91
CA ALA A 60 36.69 20.38 -14.37
C ALA A 60 35.35 20.69 -15.06
N GLU A 61 34.22 20.43 -14.40
CA GLU A 61 32.88 20.80 -14.88
C GLU A 61 32.66 22.32 -14.97
N LYS A 62 33.54 23.15 -14.40
CA LYS A 62 33.45 24.62 -14.43
C LYS A 62 34.10 25.28 -15.63
N ASN A 63 34.59 24.49 -16.58
CA ASN A 63 35.22 24.98 -17.78
C ASN A 63 34.27 25.93 -18.55
N GLY A 64 34.70 27.18 -18.77
CA GLY A 64 33.89 28.20 -19.45
C GLY A 64 32.80 28.85 -18.59
N GLN A 65 32.75 28.62 -17.27
CA GLN A 65 31.72 29.15 -16.38
C GLN A 65 32.25 30.29 -15.49
N ASN A 66 31.34 31.14 -15.02
CA ASN A 66 31.62 32.18 -14.03
C ASN A 66 30.99 31.82 -12.68
N ILE A 67 31.72 32.02 -11.58
CA ILE A 67 31.26 31.84 -10.20
C ILE A 67 31.65 33.10 -9.41
N GLY A 68 30.67 33.96 -9.13
CA GLY A 68 30.92 35.24 -8.49
C GLY A 68 31.87 36.11 -9.34
N ASN A 69 32.98 36.54 -8.75
CA ASN A 69 34.01 37.32 -9.42
C ASN A 69 35.08 36.48 -10.15
N LEU A 70 34.94 35.15 -10.14
CA LEU A 70 35.83 34.22 -10.84
C LEU A 70 35.22 33.82 -12.18
N GLY A 71 35.94 34.05 -13.27
CA GLY A 71 35.59 33.52 -14.59
C GLY A 71 36.60 32.48 -15.02
N PHE A 72 36.14 31.26 -15.32
CA PHE A 72 37.00 30.14 -15.70
C PHE A 72 37.02 29.97 -17.22
N THR A 73 38.20 30.02 -17.82
CA THR A 73 38.41 29.80 -19.27
C THR A 73 38.95 28.41 -19.59
N GLU A 74 39.71 27.82 -18.66
CA GLU A 74 40.15 26.42 -18.73
C GLU A 74 40.07 25.80 -17.33
N THR A 75 39.32 24.72 -17.15
CA THR A 75 39.45 23.88 -15.96
C THR A 75 39.58 22.42 -16.36
N LYS A 76 40.56 21.72 -15.77
CA LYS A 76 40.76 20.29 -15.99
C LYS A 76 41.42 19.64 -14.79
N TYR A 77 41.02 18.42 -14.48
CA TYR A 77 41.79 17.56 -13.59
C TYR A 77 42.97 16.97 -14.35
N LEU A 78 44.11 16.90 -13.67
CA LEU A 78 45.34 16.28 -14.17
C LEU A 78 45.58 14.94 -13.48
N ALA A 79 45.27 14.84 -12.19
CA ALA A 79 45.41 13.61 -11.44
C ALA A 79 44.48 13.63 -10.22
N TYR A 80 44.13 12.46 -9.70
CA TYR A 80 43.51 12.31 -8.39
C TYR A 80 43.81 10.93 -7.82
N ASP A 81 43.82 10.87 -6.49
CA ASP A 81 43.95 9.64 -5.72
C ASP A 81 43.07 9.75 -4.47
N ASP A 82 41.96 9.00 -4.48
CA ASP A 82 41.00 8.98 -3.38
C ASP A 82 41.56 8.37 -2.09
N LYS A 83 42.56 7.48 -2.19
CA LYS A 83 43.16 6.78 -1.06
C LYS A 83 44.19 7.68 -0.37
N ALA A 84 44.97 8.42 -1.15
CA ALA A 84 45.85 9.49 -0.66
C ALA A 84 45.06 10.75 -0.24
N GLY A 85 43.85 10.93 -0.77
CA GLY A 85 43.03 12.13 -0.54
C GLY A 85 43.61 13.36 -1.20
N THR A 86 44.17 13.19 -2.41
CA THR A 86 44.87 14.24 -3.15
C THR A 86 44.35 14.34 -4.58
N PHE A 87 44.41 15.54 -5.14
CA PHE A 87 44.17 15.74 -6.56
C PHE A 87 44.97 16.93 -7.10
N THR A 88 45.17 16.91 -8.41
CA THR A 88 45.84 17.98 -9.15
C THR A 88 44.89 18.50 -10.22
N VAL A 89 44.66 19.81 -10.25
CA VAL A 89 43.83 20.49 -11.26
C VAL A 89 44.59 21.66 -11.87
N LYS A 90 44.35 21.91 -13.15
CA LYS A 90 44.77 23.14 -13.83
C LYS A 90 43.57 24.05 -14.02
N VAL A 91 43.73 25.31 -13.66
CA VAL A 91 42.67 26.32 -13.70
C VAL A 91 43.21 27.61 -14.32
N LYS A 92 42.55 28.10 -15.38
CA LYS A 92 42.80 29.38 -16.03
C LYS A 92 41.55 30.23 -16.01
N GLY A 93 41.72 31.53 -15.91
CA GLY A 93 40.58 32.42 -15.79
C GLY A 93 40.93 33.86 -15.45
N THR A 94 39.93 34.59 -14.96
CA THR A 94 40.06 35.94 -14.42
C THR A 94 39.40 36.03 -13.05
N LYS A 95 40.03 36.75 -12.12
CA LYS A 95 39.46 37.15 -10.82
C LYS A 95 39.39 38.66 -10.78
N ASP A 96 38.20 39.23 -10.63
CA ASP A 96 38.00 40.69 -10.67
C ASP A 96 38.63 41.33 -11.94
N GLY A 97 38.53 40.62 -13.08
CA GLY A 97 39.15 41.03 -14.35
C GLY A 97 40.66 40.77 -14.47
N THR A 98 41.34 40.33 -13.40
CA THR A 98 42.78 40.01 -13.42
C THR A 98 43.01 38.54 -13.82
N PRO A 99 43.81 38.24 -14.86
CA PRO A 99 44.01 36.88 -15.32
C PRO A 99 44.84 36.01 -14.36
N PHE A 100 44.53 34.73 -14.31
CA PHE A 100 45.31 33.69 -13.62
C PHE A 100 45.44 32.42 -14.48
N ASP A 101 46.54 31.69 -14.29
CA ASP A 101 46.82 30.35 -14.83
C ASP A 101 47.62 29.61 -13.77
N THR A 102 46.96 28.70 -13.05
CA THR A 102 47.54 28.04 -11.88
C THR A 102 47.22 26.55 -11.92
N THR A 103 48.21 25.75 -11.51
CA THR A 103 48.02 24.34 -11.18
C THR A 103 47.97 24.20 -9.67
N PHE A 104 46.88 23.66 -9.14
CA PHE A 104 46.74 23.37 -7.72
C PHE A 104 46.98 21.89 -7.45
N ASN A 105 47.81 21.61 -6.45
CA ASN A 105 47.96 20.28 -5.84
C ASN A 105 47.26 20.33 -4.49
N VAL A 106 46.07 19.73 -4.44
CA VAL A 106 45.20 19.80 -3.28
C VAL A 106 45.31 18.49 -2.51
N SER A 107 45.36 18.59 -1.18
CA SER A 107 45.42 17.44 -0.26
C SER A 107 44.43 17.62 0.89
N GLY A 108 44.11 16.53 1.59
CA GLY A 108 43.22 16.55 2.75
C GLY A 108 41.78 16.12 2.46
N PHE A 109 41.50 15.67 1.24
CA PHE A 109 40.21 15.10 0.85
C PHE A 109 40.11 13.64 1.30
N ILE A 110 39.94 13.44 2.61
CA ILE A 110 39.77 12.10 3.18
C ILE A 110 38.50 11.48 2.60
N HIS A 111 38.60 10.26 2.07
CA HIS A 111 37.46 9.56 1.51
C HIS A 111 36.30 9.48 2.54
N PRO A 112 35.08 9.92 2.19
CA PRO A 112 33.97 10.17 3.13
C PRO A 112 33.47 8.94 3.90
N TYR A 113 33.85 7.76 3.45
CA TYR A 113 33.50 6.45 4.02
C TYR A 113 34.70 5.75 4.67
N ARG A 114 35.89 6.36 4.67
CA ARG A 114 37.12 5.75 5.19
C ARG A 114 37.04 5.59 6.70
N ASN A 115 37.55 4.47 7.22
CA ASN A 115 37.60 4.14 8.65
C ASN A 115 36.22 4.09 9.34
N THR A 116 35.12 4.03 8.59
CA THR A 116 33.78 3.88 9.16
C THR A 116 33.31 2.44 9.07
N LEU A 117 32.95 1.86 10.20
CA LEU A 117 32.41 0.50 10.30
C LEU A 117 30.87 0.52 10.29
N LEU A 118 30.26 -0.61 9.93
CA LEU A 118 28.80 -0.77 9.95
C LEU A 118 28.25 -0.77 11.40
N ASN A 119 27.30 0.12 11.69
CA ASN A 119 26.52 0.07 12.94
C ASN A 119 25.45 -1.05 12.87
N SER A 120 24.43 -1.04 13.71
CA SER A 120 23.30 -1.98 13.63
C SER A 120 22.54 -1.87 12.30
N PRO A 121 22.08 -3.01 11.73
CA PRO A 121 21.27 -3.01 10.53
C PRO A 121 19.92 -2.32 10.77
N VAL A 122 19.46 -1.59 9.77
CA VAL A 122 18.13 -0.98 9.69
C VAL A 122 17.38 -1.63 8.54
N TYR A 123 16.15 -2.09 8.79
CA TYR A 123 15.34 -2.85 7.83
C TYR A 123 14.19 -2.00 7.30
N GLN A 124 13.91 -2.10 6.00
CA GLN A 124 12.67 -1.53 5.46
C GLN A 124 11.50 -2.43 5.86
N GLU A 125 10.43 -1.81 6.39
CA GLU A 125 9.20 -2.48 6.83
C GLU A 125 9.42 -3.63 7.85
N GLY A 126 10.58 -3.67 8.51
CA GLY A 126 10.94 -4.73 9.47
C GLY A 126 11.36 -6.07 8.84
N ASN A 127 11.33 -6.19 7.50
CA ASN A 127 11.62 -7.45 6.81
C ASN A 127 13.09 -7.55 6.41
N LYS A 128 13.77 -8.62 6.83
CA LYS A 128 15.18 -8.88 6.47
C LYS A 128 15.31 -9.45 5.05
N LEU A 129 14.33 -10.25 4.65
CA LEU A 129 14.28 -10.95 3.37
C LEU A 129 13.05 -10.50 2.58
N ILE A 130 13.17 -10.54 1.25
CA ILE A 130 12.09 -10.26 0.32
C ILE A 130 11.84 -11.53 -0.49
N PHE A 131 10.68 -12.16 -0.28
CA PHE A 131 10.36 -13.45 -0.91
C PHE A 131 9.45 -13.35 -2.13
N ASN A 132 9.00 -12.16 -2.53
CA ASN A 132 8.02 -11.99 -3.61
C ASN A 132 8.40 -12.75 -4.90
N LYS A 133 9.65 -12.64 -5.34
CA LYS A 133 10.13 -13.34 -6.56
C LYS A 133 10.10 -14.86 -6.43
N VAL A 134 10.48 -15.38 -5.27
CA VAL A 134 10.56 -16.83 -5.05
C VAL A 134 9.20 -17.44 -4.72
N ILE A 135 8.27 -16.65 -4.18
CA ILE A 135 6.86 -17.03 -4.04
C ILE A 135 6.21 -17.14 -5.43
N GLU A 136 6.40 -16.15 -6.31
CA GLU A 136 5.84 -16.20 -7.68
C GLU A 136 6.34 -17.40 -8.50
N LYS A 137 7.52 -17.95 -8.17
CA LYS A 137 8.10 -19.12 -8.83
C LYS A 137 7.97 -20.42 -8.02
N ASN A 138 7.54 -20.36 -6.76
CA ASN A 138 7.61 -21.46 -5.78
C ASN A 138 9.01 -22.11 -5.69
N THR A 139 10.04 -21.26 -5.66
CA THR A 139 11.45 -21.64 -5.66
C THR A 139 11.89 -22.22 -4.31
N GLY A 140 12.68 -23.31 -4.33
CA GLY A 140 13.24 -23.93 -3.14
C GLY A 140 14.41 -23.16 -2.52
N LEU A 141 14.70 -23.44 -1.24
CA LEU A 141 15.73 -22.74 -0.46
C LEU A 141 17.11 -22.69 -1.14
N GLN A 142 17.58 -23.80 -1.71
CA GLN A 142 18.91 -23.84 -2.37
C GLN A 142 18.97 -22.94 -3.61
N GLU A 143 17.92 -22.97 -4.42
CA GLU A 143 17.84 -22.14 -5.62
C GLU A 143 17.69 -20.66 -5.25
N PHE A 144 16.92 -20.34 -4.20
CA PHE A 144 16.90 -18.99 -3.62
C PHE A 144 18.30 -18.53 -3.20
N ILE A 145 19.07 -19.35 -2.48
CA ILE A 145 20.43 -19.01 -2.05
C ILE A 145 21.32 -18.73 -3.27
N ALA A 146 21.22 -19.54 -4.31
CA ALA A 146 21.98 -19.35 -5.55
C ALA A 146 21.60 -18.04 -6.26
N GLU A 147 20.30 -17.81 -6.49
CA GLU A 147 19.80 -16.60 -7.14
C GLU A 147 20.16 -15.33 -6.33
N ALA A 148 19.96 -15.34 -5.01
CA ALA A 148 20.20 -14.20 -4.13
C ALA A 148 21.68 -13.83 -4.06
N ASN A 149 22.58 -14.83 -4.02
CA ASN A 149 24.04 -14.59 -4.06
C ASN A 149 24.49 -14.06 -5.43
N ALA A 150 23.95 -14.59 -6.53
CA ALA A 150 24.24 -14.08 -7.88
C ALA A 150 23.82 -12.60 -8.02
N ALA A 151 22.67 -12.24 -7.44
CA ALA A 151 22.16 -10.87 -7.36
C ALA A 151 22.85 -10.01 -6.28
N LYS A 152 23.79 -10.58 -5.49
CA LYS A 152 24.47 -9.89 -4.37
C LYS A 152 23.49 -9.30 -3.34
N GLY A 153 22.32 -9.92 -3.20
CA GLY A 153 21.22 -9.50 -2.32
C GLY A 153 20.24 -8.48 -2.91
N ILE A 154 20.49 -7.93 -4.11
CA ILE A 154 19.62 -6.91 -4.70
C ILE A 154 18.24 -7.50 -5.01
N GLY A 155 17.20 -6.97 -4.36
CA GLY A 155 15.82 -7.44 -4.49
C GLY A 155 15.48 -8.71 -3.68
N TYR A 156 16.40 -9.20 -2.86
CA TYR A 156 16.19 -10.33 -1.93
C TYR A 156 16.32 -9.91 -0.46
N THR A 157 16.81 -8.70 -0.20
CA THR A 157 16.90 -8.09 1.13
C THR A 157 16.67 -6.58 1.05
N SER A 158 16.42 -5.94 2.20
CA SER A 158 16.17 -4.50 2.32
C SER A 158 16.97 -3.83 3.44
N PHE A 159 18.00 -4.48 3.99
CA PHE A 159 18.78 -3.88 5.07
C PHE A 159 19.72 -2.77 4.58
N SER A 160 19.93 -1.80 5.46
CA SER A 160 20.90 -0.71 5.34
C SER A 160 21.64 -0.54 6.66
N TYR A 161 22.67 0.29 6.67
CA TYR A 161 23.44 0.58 7.87
C TYR A 161 23.73 2.07 7.97
N THR A 162 23.57 2.63 9.17
CA THR A 162 24.29 3.84 9.53
C THR A 162 25.75 3.50 9.81
N LEU A 163 26.66 4.40 9.50
CA LEU A 163 28.08 4.24 9.74
C LEU A 163 28.47 4.71 11.14
N MET A 164 29.34 3.97 11.84
CA MET A 164 29.79 4.37 13.18
C MET A 164 30.52 5.71 13.15
N GLY A 165 30.10 6.64 14.01
CA GLY A 165 30.68 7.98 14.09
C GLY A 165 30.24 8.94 12.97
N SER A 166 29.22 8.59 12.18
CA SER A 166 28.68 9.41 11.09
C SER A 166 27.15 9.29 11.02
N ASP A 167 26.51 10.29 10.44
CA ASP A 167 25.09 10.32 10.06
C ASP A 167 24.82 9.64 8.70
N LYS A 168 25.87 9.24 7.98
CA LYS A 168 25.76 8.60 6.66
C LYS A 168 25.19 7.19 6.75
N THR A 169 24.39 6.87 5.75
CA THR A 169 23.82 5.54 5.55
C THR A 169 24.38 4.87 4.31
N VAL A 170 24.53 3.55 4.38
CA VAL A 170 24.92 2.70 3.25
C VAL A 170 23.84 1.65 3.01
N SER A 171 23.49 1.45 1.75
CA SER A 171 22.42 0.53 1.32
C SER A 171 22.97 -0.52 0.36
N ILE A 172 22.29 -1.68 0.28
CA ILE A 172 22.66 -2.77 -0.62
C ILE A 172 22.75 -2.25 -2.06
N GLY A 173 23.86 -2.56 -2.73
CA GLY A 173 24.12 -2.12 -4.09
C GLY A 173 25.58 -1.76 -4.36
N ASP A 174 25.83 -1.45 -5.63
CA ASP A 174 27.13 -0.98 -6.10
C ASP A 174 27.06 0.52 -6.38
N HIS A 175 27.58 1.33 -5.46
CA HIS A 175 27.50 2.79 -5.51
C HIS A 175 28.83 3.39 -6.01
N SER A 176 28.87 4.71 -6.20
CA SER A 176 30.06 5.41 -6.74
C SER A 176 31.27 5.37 -5.79
N ALA A 177 31.03 5.49 -4.49
CA ALA A 177 32.07 5.58 -3.44
C ALA A 177 32.19 4.32 -2.57
N TYR A 178 31.21 3.42 -2.62
CA TYR A 178 31.18 2.22 -1.80
C TYR A 178 30.36 1.10 -2.45
N LYS A 179 30.45 -0.09 -1.89
CA LYS A 179 29.64 -1.24 -2.28
C LYS A 179 29.21 -2.00 -1.03
N LEU A 180 27.92 -2.33 -0.94
CA LEU A 180 27.37 -3.20 0.10
C LEU A 180 26.67 -4.38 -0.57
N VAL A 181 27.04 -5.59 -0.20
CA VAL A 181 26.42 -6.82 -0.72
C VAL A 181 25.96 -7.72 0.40
N ALA A 182 24.95 -8.54 0.13
CA ALA A 182 24.54 -9.62 1.01
C ALA A 182 25.01 -10.97 0.45
N GLY A 183 25.54 -11.81 1.34
CA GLY A 183 25.81 -13.22 1.11
C GLY A 183 24.80 -14.08 1.87
N PHE A 184 24.41 -15.19 1.27
CA PHE A 184 23.40 -16.12 1.80
C PHE A 184 23.97 -17.52 1.87
N SER A 185 23.68 -18.24 2.95
CA SER A 185 24.01 -19.66 3.08
C SER A 185 22.93 -20.37 3.89
N GLU A 186 22.80 -21.68 3.71
CA GLU A 186 21.91 -22.48 4.54
C GLU A 186 22.53 -22.71 5.92
N ASN A 187 21.68 -22.71 6.94
CA ASN A 187 22.00 -23.15 8.29
C ASN A 187 20.81 -23.95 8.84
N ALA A 188 20.89 -25.29 8.80
CA ALA A 188 19.85 -26.19 9.31
C ALA A 188 18.43 -25.88 8.76
N GLY A 189 18.28 -25.75 7.44
CA GLY A 189 17.00 -25.42 6.79
C GLY A 189 16.57 -23.96 6.92
N LYS A 190 17.39 -23.11 7.55
CA LYS A 190 17.21 -21.66 7.67
C LYS A 190 18.27 -20.91 6.86
N ILE A 191 18.11 -19.60 6.74
CA ILE A 191 18.98 -18.71 5.99
C ILE A 191 19.89 -17.95 6.94
N LYS A 192 21.20 -18.09 6.74
CA LYS A 192 22.21 -17.20 7.28
C LYS A 192 22.49 -16.09 6.27
N ILE A 193 22.57 -14.85 6.76
CA ILE A 193 22.76 -13.64 5.96
C ILE A 193 23.99 -12.88 6.48
N GLU A 194 24.93 -12.59 5.60
CA GLU A 194 26.14 -11.81 5.90
C GLU A 194 26.23 -10.58 5.00
N ALA A 195 26.38 -9.40 5.59
CA ALA A 195 26.68 -8.18 4.86
C ALA A 195 28.20 -8.04 4.69
N LYS A 196 28.63 -7.68 3.47
CA LYS A 196 30.03 -7.36 3.16
C LYS A 196 30.10 -5.94 2.60
N TYR A 197 30.88 -5.09 3.28
CA TYR A 197 31.00 -3.67 2.97
C TYR A 197 32.40 -3.34 2.46
N TYR A 198 32.43 -2.60 1.36
CA TYR A 198 33.63 -2.19 0.65
C TYR A 198 33.62 -0.71 0.35
N ILE A 199 34.80 -0.09 0.31
CA ILE A 199 34.99 1.28 -0.18
C ILE A 199 35.61 1.21 -1.57
N LYS A 200 35.24 2.15 -2.44
CA LYS A 200 35.85 2.31 -3.75
C LYS A 200 36.79 3.49 -3.76
N TYR A 201 38.00 3.27 -4.24
CA TYR A 201 39.00 4.32 -4.44
C TYR A 201 39.25 4.50 -5.93
N LYS A 202 39.14 5.73 -6.42
CA LYS A 202 39.48 6.06 -7.80
C LYS A 202 40.85 6.72 -7.85
N THR A 203 41.66 6.29 -8.80
CA THR A 203 42.96 6.88 -9.09
C THR A 203 43.10 7.19 -10.57
N TYR A 204 43.68 8.35 -10.87
CA TYR A 204 43.98 8.78 -12.22
C TYR A 204 45.29 9.58 -12.20
N THR A 205 46.20 9.23 -13.11
CA THR A 205 47.57 9.77 -13.13
C THR A 205 47.81 10.80 -14.24
N GLY A 206 46.77 11.18 -14.99
CA GLY A 206 46.87 12.14 -16.11
C GLY A 206 47.09 11.52 -17.48
N SER A 207 47.22 10.20 -17.54
CA SER A 207 47.32 9.42 -18.77
C SER A 207 46.68 8.05 -18.58
N GLY A 208 46.00 7.53 -19.60
CA GLY A 208 45.30 6.25 -19.53
C GLY A 208 43.88 6.37 -18.96
N GLU A 209 43.32 5.24 -18.55
CA GLU A 209 41.98 5.15 -17.98
C GLU A 209 41.99 5.34 -16.46
N GLU A 210 40.87 5.79 -15.89
CA GLU A 210 40.66 5.83 -14.44
C GLU A 210 40.71 4.40 -13.88
N ASN A 211 41.51 4.19 -12.85
CA ASN A 211 41.56 2.94 -12.12
C ASN A 211 40.61 2.99 -10.92
N VAL A 212 39.87 1.90 -10.68
CA VAL A 212 38.97 1.75 -9.55
C VAL A 212 39.39 0.55 -8.72
N GLU A 213 39.89 0.81 -7.51
CA GLU A 213 40.21 -0.21 -6.51
C GLU A 213 39.03 -0.37 -5.53
N THR A 214 38.80 -1.58 -5.04
CA THR A 214 37.76 -1.86 -4.04
C THR A 214 38.39 -2.53 -2.81
N ASP A 215 38.31 -1.86 -1.66
CA ASP A 215 38.90 -2.32 -0.42
C ASP A 215 37.83 -2.90 0.51
N PRO A 216 37.98 -4.13 1.04
CA PRO A 216 37.08 -4.69 2.04
C PRO A 216 37.25 -3.93 3.36
N VAL A 217 36.14 -3.48 3.94
CA VAL A 217 36.15 -2.74 5.21
C VAL A 217 35.70 -3.62 6.36
N SER A 218 34.54 -4.26 6.21
CA SER A 218 33.97 -5.08 7.28
C SER A 218 32.98 -6.09 6.74
N ASN A 219 32.84 -7.19 7.49
CA ASN A 219 31.80 -8.18 7.30
C ASN A 219 30.95 -8.23 8.57
N LYS A 220 29.63 -8.34 8.43
CA LYS A 220 28.72 -8.38 9.58
C LYS A 220 27.63 -9.42 9.37
N THR A 221 27.43 -10.27 10.36
CA THR A 221 26.26 -11.16 10.39
C THR A 221 25.01 -10.31 10.56
N VAL A 222 24.10 -10.41 9.59
CA VAL A 222 22.77 -9.78 9.66
C VAL A 222 21.82 -10.71 10.41
N SER A 223 21.89 -12.00 10.10
CA SER A 223 21.18 -13.06 10.80
C SER A 223 21.85 -14.41 10.59
N SER A 224 21.65 -15.33 11.53
CA SER A 224 22.14 -16.71 11.47
C SER A 224 21.06 -17.74 11.18
N ASP A 225 19.79 -17.37 11.28
CA ASP A 225 18.70 -18.32 11.44
C ASP A 225 17.34 -17.77 10.96
N GLU A 226 17.34 -16.98 9.88
CA GLU A 226 16.08 -16.53 9.28
C GLU A 226 15.30 -17.70 8.70
N PRO A 227 14.00 -17.83 9.00
CA PRO A 227 13.17 -18.83 8.35
C PRO A 227 13.02 -18.55 6.85
N TYR A 228 12.84 -19.61 6.07
CA TYR A 228 12.36 -19.48 4.69
C TYR A 228 10.85 -19.27 4.68
N PHE A 229 10.29 -18.85 3.54
CA PHE A 229 8.86 -18.55 3.47
C PHE A 229 8.00 -19.80 3.70
N THR A 230 6.85 -19.62 4.33
CA THR A 230 5.88 -20.69 4.58
C THR A 230 4.61 -20.49 3.74
N LYS A 231 3.65 -21.40 3.86
CA LYS A 231 2.35 -21.25 3.19
C LYS A 231 1.60 -19.98 3.62
N GLU A 232 1.79 -19.54 4.86
CA GLU A 232 1.21 -18.30 5.40
C GLU A 232 1.71 -17.07 4.64
N ASP A 233 3.01 -17.03 4.34
CA ASP A 233 3.60 -15.96 3.54
C ASP A 233 3.06 -15.97 2.12
N VAL A 234 2.84 -17.15 1.52
CA VAL A 234 2.23 -17.30 0.19
C VAL A 234 0.80 -16.74 0.20
N PHE A 235 -0.03 -17.13 1.17
CA PHE A 235 -1.41 -16.63 1.25
C PHE A 235 -1.46 -15.12 1.47
N LYS A 236 -0.60 -14.58 2.34
CA LYS A 236 -0.48 -13.14 2.55
C LYS A 236 -0.05 -12.43 1.26
N TYR A 237 0.96 -12.94 0.58
CA TYR A 237 1.45 -12.37 -0.67
C TYR A 237 0.35 -12.32 -1.74
N ILE A 238 -0.36 -13.44 -1.95
CA ILE A 238 -1.47 -13.49 -2.92
C ILE A 238 -2.58 -12.51 -2.52
N LEU A 239 -2.92 -12.42 -1.23
CA LEU A 239 -3.91 -11.46 -0.72
C LEU A 239 -3.50 -10.01 -1.00
N ASP A 240 -2.23 -9.68 -0.77
CA ASP A 240 -1.68 -8.34 -1.04
C ASP A 240 -1.64 -8.03 -2.55
N GLU A 241 -1.49 -9.03 -3.42
CA GLU A 241 -1.57 -8.87 -4.88
C GLU A 241 -3.01 -8.67 -5.36
N VAL A 242 -3.96 -9.51 -4.97
CA VAL A 242 -5.36 -9.37 -5.41
C VAL A 242 -6.04 -8.13 -4.84
N LYS A 243 -5.59 -7.63 -3.67
CA LYS A 243 -6.04 -6.35 -3.11
C LYS A 243 -5.81 -5.18 -4.07
N LYS A 244 -4.81 -5.25 -4.94
CA LYS A 244 -4.47 -4.20 -5.92
C LYS A 244 -5.36 -4.28 -7.17
N ASP A 245 -6.12 -5.35 -7.36
CA ASP A 245 -7.00 -5.56 -8.51
C ASP A 245 -8.45 -5.21 -8.15
N ASP A 246 -8.92 -4.06 -8.64
CA ASP A 246 -10.30 -3.60 -8.42
C ASP A 246 -11.35 -4.58 -8.96
N GLY A 247 -11.01 -5.42 -9.94
CA GLY A 247 -11.91 -6.41 -10.53
C GLY A 247 -12.01 -7.72 -9.74
N PHE A 248 -11.21 -7.89 -8.69
CA PHE A 248 -11.19 -9.15 -7.93
C PHE A 248 -12.52 -9.44 -7.22
N ILE A 249 -13.15 -8.42 -6.63
CA ILE A 249 -14.50 -8.53 -6.06
C ILE A 249 -15.51 -8.14 -7.14
N GLN A 250 -16.33 -9.09 -7.57
CA GLN A 250 -17.29 -8.93 -8.64
C GLN A 250 -18.55 -8.21 -8.14
N THR A 251 -18.86 -7.06 -8.75
CA THR A 251 -20.07 -6.29 -8.43
C THR A 251 -21.21 -6.60 -9.38
N GLY A 252 -20.93 -6.64 -10.69
CA GLY A 252 -21.93 -6.83 -11.75
C GLY A 252 -23.09 -5.83 -11.67
N ASN A 253 -24.19 -6.10 -12.37
CA ASN A 253 -25.46 -5.37 -12.19
C ASN A 253 -26.34 -6.05 -11.12
N LYS A 254 -25.74 -6.46 -10.01
CA LYS A 254 -26.40 -7.19 -8.92
C LYS A 254 -26.49 -6.33 -7.66
N PHE A 255 -27.47 -6.62 -6.81
CA PHE A 255 -27.57 -6.05 -5.47
C PHE A 255 -26.53 -6.68 -4.55
N ALA A 256 -25.96 -5.89 -3.64
CA ALA A 256 -24.98 -6.40 -2.68
C ALA A 256 -25.63 -7.43 -1.74
N SER A 257 -26.90 -7.24 -1.43
CA SER A 257 -27.68 -8.14 -0.58
C SER A 257 -27.83 -9.55 -1.15
N GLU A 258 -27.69 -9.76 -2.47
CA GLU A 258 -27.68 -11.10 -3.07
C GLU A 258 -26.51 -11.93 -2.51
N PHE A 259 -25.32 -11.36 -2.49
CA PHE A 259 -24.12 -12.03 -1.98
C PHE A 259 -24.17 -12.17 -0.46
N TYR A 260 -24.56 -11.10 0.24
CA TYR A 260 -24.72 -11.10 1.69
C TYR A 260 -25.66 -12.22 2.16
N ALA A 261 -26.86 -12.33 1.57
CA ALA A 261 -27.84 -13.32 2.00
C ALA A 261 -27.35 -14.76 1.77
N ARG A 262 -26.77 -15.04 0.60
CA ARG A 262 -26.18 -16.34 0.29
C ARG A 262 -25.05 -16.69 1.25
N ALA A 263 -24.20 -15.72 1.57
CA ALA A 263 -23.06 -15.92 2.44
C ALA A 263 -23.49 -16.27 3.88
N VAL A 264 -24.39 -15.48 4.46
CA VAL A 264 -24.88 -15.69 5.82
C VAL A 264 -25.68 -16.99 5.94
N THR A 265 -26.59 -17.26 4.99
CA THR A 265 -27.42 -18.47 5.01
C THR A 265 -26.56 -19.72 4.96
N SER A 266 -25.61 -19.79 4.01
CA SER A 266 -24.74 -20.96 3.82
C SER A 266 -23.55 -21.01 4.78
N ASN A 267 -23.24 -19.91 5.47
CA ASN A 267 -22.00 -19.69 6.20
C ASN A 267 -20.74 -19.94 5.35
N LYS A 268 -20.80 -19.60 4.07
CA LYS A 268 -19.73 -19.83 3.09
C LYS A 268 -19.61 -18.66 2.13
N THR A 269 -18.50 -18.61 1.40
CA THR A 269 -18.32 -17.69 0.29
C THR A 269 -19.35 -17.97 -0.81
N PRO A 270 -20.15 -16.98 -1.22
CA PRO A 270 -21.11 -17.16 -2.30
C PRO A 270 -20.38 -17.23 -3.65
N ALA A 271 -20.87 -18.10 -4.53
CA ALA A 271 -20.34 -18.24 -5.88
C ALA A 271 -20.44 -16.92 -6.67
N GLY A 272 -19.40 -16.61 -7.44
CA GLY A 272 -19.33 -15.39 -8.25
C GLY A 272 -19.07 -14.11 -7.48
N LEU A 273 -18.71 -14.17 -6.19
CA LEU A 273 -18.25 -12.99 -5.45
C LEU A 273 -16.82 -12.58 -5.81
N PHE A 274 -15.94 -13.55 -6.01
CA PHE A 274 -14.55 -13.32 -6.40
C PHE A 274 -14.29 -13.79 -7.82
N ASP A 275 -13.49 -13.03 -8.58
CA ASP A 275 -12.92 -13.48 -9.85
C ASP A 275 -11.77 -14.45 -9.58
N THR A 276 -12.10 -15.73 -9.43
CA THR A 276 -11.13 -16.77 -9.11
C THR A 276 -10.17 -17.08 -10.25
N SER A 277 -10.39 -16.55 -11.47
CA SER A 277 -9.42 -16.67 -12.58
C SER A 277 -8.11 -15.94 -12.27
N LYS A 278 -8.16 -14.89 -11.43
CA LYS A 278 -6.98 -14.15 -10.95
C LYS A 278 -6.04 -14.97 -10.08
N LEU A 279 -6.53 -16.08 -9.55
CA LEU A 279 -5.75 -17.01 -8.73
C LEU A 279 -5.12 -18.15 -9.55
N GLN A 280 -5.43 -18.25 -10.84
CA GLN A 280 -5.03 -19.40 -11.66
C GLN A 280 -3.51 -19.58 -11.73
N LYS A 281 -2.76 -18.48 -11.90
CA LYS A 281 -1.29 -18.54 -11.94
C LYS A 281 -0.70 -19.18 -10.68
N TYR A 282 -1.29 -18.90 -9.51
CA TYR A 282 -0.82 -19.46 -8.24
C TYR A 282 -1.22 -20.93 -8.12
N ARG A 283 -2.42 -21.32 -8.57
CA ARG A 283 -2.80 -22.74 -8.64
C ARG A 283 -1.83 -23.53 -9.51
N ASP A 284 -1.41 -22.98 -10.64
CA ASP A 284 -0.51 -23.66 -11.57
C ASP A 284 0.90 -23.87 -11.00
N VAL A 285 1.41 -22.88 -10.26
CA VAL A 285 2.74 -22.89 -9.65
C VAL A 285 2.81 -23.74 -8.37
N TYR A 286 1.70 -23.86 -7.64
CA TYR A 286 1.64 -24.60 -6.36
C TYR A 286 0.93 -25.97 -6.44
N LYS A 287 0.48 -26.40 -7.63
CA LYS A 287 -0.18 -27.70 -7.79
C LYS A 287 0.72 -28.88 -7.43
N PRO A 288 0.13 -30.02 -6.99
CA PRO A 288 0.86 -31.26 -6.84
C PRO A 288 1.62 -31.66 -8.11
N GLY A 289 2.87 -32.09 -7.96
CA GLY A 289 3.72 -32.50 -9.08
C GLY A 289 4.35 -31.36 -9.89
N SER A 290 4.20 -30.09 -9.48
CA SER A 290 4.88 -28.95 -10.10
C SER A 290 6.41 -28.94 -9.89
N GLY A 291 6.91 -29.71 -8.92
CA GLY A 291 8.33 -29.73 -8.56
C GLY A 291 8.78 -28.53 -7.73
N GLY A 292 7.88 -27.62 -7.38
CA GLY A 292 8.17 -26.47 -6.53
C GLY A 292 8.29 -26.81 -5.05
N TYR A 293 8.71 -25.82 -4.26
CA TYR A 293 9.04 -25.97 -2.84
C TYR A 293 7.84 -26.38 -1.97
N LEU A 294 6.71 -25.70 -2.13
CA LEU A 294 5.45 -26.01 -1.44
C LEU A 294 4.44 -26.61 -2.40
N VAL A 295 3.55 -27.43 -1.84
CA VAL A 295 2.36 -27.92 -2.53
C VAL A 295 1.14 -27.35 -1.83
N LEU A 296 0.43 -26.46 -2.51
CA LEU A 296 -0.79 -25.80 -2.01
C LEU A 296 -1.89 -26.02 -3.05
N PRO A 297 -2.59 -27.16 -2.99
CA PRO A 297 -3.63 -27.48 -3.97
C PRO A 297 -4.82 -26.54 -3.81
N ASP A 298 -5.45 -26.18 -4.93
CA ASP A 298 -6.73 -25.48 -4.97
C ASP A 298 -6.77 -24.20 -4.11
N ILE A 299 -5.77 -23.33 -4.30
CA ILE A 299 -5.76 -21.99 -3.71
C ILE A 299 -7.01 -21.22 -4.16
N ASP A 300 -7.74 -20.64 -3.22
CA ASP A 300 -8.94 -19.87 -3.47
C ASP A 300 -9.11 -18.73 -2.45
N ALA A 301 -10.14 -17.92 -2.66
CA ALA A 301 -10.54 -16.86 -1.76
C ALA A 301 -11.82 -17.20 -0.99
N ALA A 302 -11.90 -16.74 0.26
CA ALA A 302 -13.08 -16.93 1.06
C ALA A 302 -13.43 -15.74 1.95
N VAL A 303 -14.73 -15.55 2.18
CA VAL A 303 -15.26 -14.63 3.18
C VAL A 303 -14.99 -15.21 4.57
N TYR A 304 -14.34 -14.43 5.41
CA TYR A 304 -14.09 -14.78 6.80
C TYR A 304 -15.34 -14.56 7.63
N ASP A 305 -15.77 -15.57 8.37
CA ASP A 305 -16.89 -15.52 9.33
C ASP A 305 -18.17 -14.81 8.83
N PRO A 306 -18.81 -15.30 7.74
CA PRO A 306 -19.95 -14.61 7.12
C PRO A 306 -21.10 -14.29 8.07
N ARG A 307 -21.39 -15.16 9.05
CA ARG A 307 -22.49 -14.98 10.01
C ARG A 307 -22.20 -13.94 11.10
N ASN A 308 -20.93 -13.69 11.43
CA ASN A 308 -20.55 -12.76 12.49
C ASN A 308 -19.90 -11.49 11.92
N ASN A 309 -20.63 -10.79 11.06
CA ASN A 309 -20.23 -9.51 10.42
C ASN A 309 -19.06 -9.60 9.43
N GLY A 310 -18.65 -10.80 9.04
CA GLY A 310 -17.67 -11.00 7.96
C GLY A 310 -18.09 -10.45 6.60
N ILE A 311 -19.38 -10.23 6.40
CA ILE A 311 -19.96 -9.63 5.21
C ILE A 311 -21.21 -8.84 5.59
N LYS A 312 -21.40 -7.66 4.98
CA LYS A 312 -22.58 -6.81 5.17
C LYS A 312 -22.89 -6.03 3.90
N ALA A 313 -24.14 -6.07 3.46
CA ALA A 313 -24.59 -5.30 2.31
C ALA A 313 -25.20 -3.96 2.72
N ASP A 314 -25.16 -3.01 1.79
CA ASP A 314 -25.97 -1.80 1.81
C ASP A 314 -26.44 -1.53 0.38
N ASP A 315 -27.68 -1.92 0.09
CA ASP A 315 -28.26 -1.75 -1.25
C ASP A 315 -28.63 -0.29 -1.54
N PHE A 316 -28.80 0.57 -0.53
CA PHE A 316 -29.01 2.01 -0.77
C PHE A 316 -27.70 2.67 -1.23
N ALA A 317 -26.60 2.33 -0.57
CA ALA A 317 -25.27 2.82 -0.93
C ALA A 317 -24.68 2.09 -2.15
N GLY A 318 -25.18 0.89 -2.50
CA GLY A 318 -24.60 0.03 -3.53
C GLY A 318 -23.23 -0.49 -3.12
N THR A 319 -23.08 -0.86 -1.84
CA THR A 319 -21.81 -1.30 -1.27
C THR A 319 -21.90 -2.66 -0.58
N LEU A 320 -20.78 -3.38 -0.59
CA LEU A 320 -20.59 -4.63 0.13
C LEU A 320 -19.33 -4.50 0.99
N HIS A 321 -19.52 -4.49 2.29
CA HIS A 321 -18.45 -4.64 3.26
C HIS A 321 -18.13 -6.13 3.43
N LEU A 322 -16.85 -6.50 3.41
CA LEU A 322 -16.43 -7.88 3.65
C LEU A 322 -15.02 -7.97 4.23
N THR A 323 -14.83 -8.99 5.05
CA THR A 323 -13.52 -9.49 5.46
C THR A 323 -13.25 -10.79 4.71
N TYR A 324 -12.13 -10.88 4.01
CA TYR A 324 -11.79 -12.07 3.21
C TYR A 324 -10.32 -12.47 3.33
N TYR A 325 -10.00 -13.68 2.90
CA TYR A 325 -8.66 -14.26 2.95
C TYR A 325 -8.39 -15.21 1.78
N ILE A 326 -7.12 -15.55 1.58
CA ILE A 326 -6.67 -16.57 0.63
C ILE A 326 -6.20 -17.80 1.40
N ALA A 327 -6.59 -18.99 0.94
CA ALA A 327 -6.12 -20.27 1.47
C ALA A 327 -6.38 -21.40 0.46
N THR A 328 -5.95 -22.63 0.76
CA THR A 328 -6.40 -23.81 0.01
C THR A 328 -7.86 -24.15 0.33
N GLN A 329 -8.58 -24.80 -0.59
CA GLN A 329 -9.97 -25.24 -0.37
C GLN A 329 -10.13 -26.12 0.88
N ASP A 330 -9.18 -27.02 1.15
CA ASP A 330 -9.19 -27.83 2.37
C ASP A 330 -9.12 -26.98 3.65
N LEU A 331 -8.31 -25.92 3.64
CA LEU A 331 -8.22 -24.99 4.78
C LEU A 331 -9.47 -24.12 4.89
N ILE A 332 -10.07 -23.70 3.78
CA ILE A 332 -11.32 -22.95 3.77
C ILE A 332 -12.45 -23.78 4.40
N ASN A 333 -12.55 -25.06 4.04
CA ASN A 333 -13.59 -25.95 4.55
C ASN A 333 -13.40 -26.33 6.03
N ASN A 334 -12.20 -26.19 6.58
CA ASN A 334 -11.85 -26.59 7.95
C ASN A 334 -11.25 -25.42 8.77
N ILE A 335 -11.64 -24.18 8.44
CA ILE A 335 -11.08 -23.00 9.10
C ILE A 335 -11.35 -23.03 10.61
N GLY A 336 -10.33 -22.69 11.41
CA GLY A 336 -10.42 -22.71 12.87
C GLY A 336 -10.27 -24.09 13.53
N SER A 337 -10.51 -25.19 12.81
CA SER A 337 -10.39 -26.56 13.38
C SER A 337 -8.96 -26.92 13.80
N ASN A 338 -7.96 -26.31 13.16
CA ASN A 338 -6.54 -26.56 13.41
C ASN A 338 -5.84 -25.40 14.15
N GLY A 339 -6.60 -24.43 14.68
CA GLY A 339 -6.06 -23.23 15.34
C GLY A 339 -5.37 -22.23 14.40
N PHE A 340 -5.30 -22.52 13.11
CA PHE A 340 -4.74 -21.64 12.08
C PHE A 340 -5.84 -20.80 11.43
N ILE A 341 -5.63 -19.48 11.38
CA ILE A 341 -6.47 -18.51 10.67
C ILE A 341 -5.55 -17.73 9.73
N PRO A 342 -5.78 -17.78 8.40
CA PRO A 342 -5.00 -16.99 7.45
C PRO A 342 -5.10 -15.49 7.73
N LYS A 343 -4.13 -14.72 7.21
CA LYS A 343 -4.24 -13.26 7.22
C LYS A 343 -5.53 -12.85 6.50
N THR A 344 -6.34 -12.03 7.17
CA THR A 344 -7.57 -11.47 6.60
C THR A 344 -7.35 -10.03 6.13
N LEU A 345 -8.19 -9.61 5.20
CA LEU A 345 -8.31 -8.25 4.69
C LEU A 345 -9.76 -7.81 4.78
N GLU A 346 -9.97 -6.71 5.50
CA GLU A 346 -11.25 -6.00 5.57
C GLU A 346 -11.31 -4.92 4.49
N THR A 347 -12.42 -4.84 3.75
CA THR A 347 -12.64 -3.82 2.73
C THR A 347 -14.12 -3.54 2.48
N THR A 348 -14.40 -2.44 1.80
CA THR A 348 -15.75 -2.11 1.30
C THR A 348 -15.68 -1.91 -0.20
N LYS A 349 -16.37 -2.76 -0.95
CA LYS A 349 -16.49 -2.65 -2.40
C LYS A 349 -17.72 -1.82 -2.75
N THR A 350 -17.55 -0.84 -3.63
CA THR A 350 -18.61 -0.03 -4.21
C THR A 350 -18.91 -0.49 -5.63
N GLY A 351 -20.06 -0.07 -6.18
CA GLY A 351 -20.44 -0.34 -7.58
C GLY A 351 -21.45 -1.47 -7.75
N PHE A 352 -22.07 -1.93 -6.66
CA PHE A 352 -23.28 -2.75 -6.73
C PHE A 352 -24.47 -1.88 -7.11
N ARG A 353 -25.55 -2.54 -7.57
CA ARG A 353 -26.80 -1.86 -7.89
C ARG A 353 -27.40 -1.21 -6.66
N LYS A 354 -27.95 -0.01 -6.84
CA LYS A 354 -28.63 0.75 -5.78
C LYS A 354 -30.13 0.52 -5.80
N ILE A 355 -30.75 0.58 -4.62
CA ILE A 355 -32.19 0.65 -4.44
C ILE A 355 -32.60 2.08 -4.06
N ASP A 356 -33.59 2.59 -4.78
CA ASP A 356 -34.30 3.84 -4.49
C ASP A 356 -35.80 3.64 -4.78
N GLU A 357 -36.63 4.66 -4.52
CA GLU A 357 -38.08 4.55 -4.71
C GLU A 357 -38.46 4.16 -6.15
N ALA A 358 -37.80 4.75 -7.15
CA ALA A 358 -38.07 4.47 -8.55
C ALA A 358 -37.74 3.03 -8.91
N THR A 359 -36.59 2.53 -8.45
CA THR A 359 -36.14 1.15 -8.67
C THR A 359 -37.03 0.16 -7.91
N ALA A 360 -37.42 0.47 -6.67
CA ALA A 360 -38.34 -0.36 -5.90
C ALA A 360 -39.71 -0.47 -6.58
N LYS A 361 -40.23 0.64 -7.11
CA LYS A 361 -41.49 0.68 -7.86
C LYS A 361 -41.44 -0.13 -9.16
N ASP A 362 -40.31 -0.09 -9.88
CA ASP A 362 -40.10 -0.88 -11.09
C ASP A 362 -40.04 -2.40 -10.80
N LEU A 363 -39.30 -2.77 -9.75
CA LEU A 363 -39.07 -4.17 -9.41
C LEU A 363 -40.25 -4.82 -8.67
N PHE A 364 -41.00 -4.04 -7.90
CA PHE A 364 -42.11 -4.49 -7.06
C PHE A 364 -43.35 -3.61 -7.26
N SER A 365 -44.03 -3.83 -8.39
CA SER A 365 -45.26 -3.11 -8.73
C SER A 365 -46.46 -3.73 -8.03
N PHE A 366 -46.95 -3.09 -6.97
CA PHE A 366 -48.16 -3.50 -6.26
C PHE A 366 -49.43 -2.94 -6.91
N ALA A 367 -50.48 -3.73 -6.98
CA ALA A 367 -51.80 -3.29 -7.45
C ALA A 367 -52.92 -4.01 -6.70
N LEU A 368 -54.10 -3.37 -6.62
CA LEU A 368 -55.29 -3.94 -5.99
C LEU A 368 -56.28 -4.37 -7.06
N ALA A 369 -56.44 -5.69 -7.22
CA ALA A 369 -57.41 -6.29 -8.12
C ALA A 369 -58.77 -6.43 -7.42
N LYS A 370 -59.84 -5.94 -8.05
CA LYS A 370 -61.20 -6.09 -7.55
C LYS A 370 -61.62 -7.56 -7.57
N SER A 371 -62.05 -8.10 -6.42
CA SER A 371 -62.70 -9.40 -6.33
C SER A 371 -64.20 -9.24 -6.05
N THR A 372 -64.55 -8.77 -4.86
CA THR A 372 -65.95 -8.47 -4.46
C THR A 372 -66.13 -7.04 -3.93
N GLY A 373 -65.05 -6.26 -3.85
CA GLY A 373 -65.00 -4.96 -3.21
C GLY A 373 -65.69 -3.85 -3.99
N ASN A 374 -66.06 -2.79 -3.28
CA ASN A 374 -66.60 -1.54 -3.82
C ASN A 374 -65.68 -0.38 -3.44
N LEU A 375 -65.49 0.58 -4.34
CA LEU A 375 -64.63 1.74 -4.12
C LEU A 375 -65.14 2.64 -2.98
N THR A 376 -66.46 2.75 -2.81
CA THR A 376 -67.06 3.52 -1.70
C THR A 376 -66.68 2.91 -0.35
N ASP A 377 -66.85 1.60 -0.19
CA ASP A 377 -66.54 0.87 1.04
C ASP A 377 -65.02 0.85 1.29
N TRP A 378 -64.23 0.68 0.23
CA TRP A 378 -62.77 0.79 0.31
C TRP A 378 -62.35 2.14 0.86
N LYS A 379 -62.85 3.25 0.27
CA LYS A 379 -62.52 4.60 0.70
C LYS A 379 -62.89 4.82 2.17
N ALA A 380 -64.06 4.37 2.61
CA ALA A 380 -64.50 4.50 4.00
C ALA A 380 -63.70 3.63 4.98
N SER A 381 -63.13 2.51 4.52
CA SER A 381 -62.42 1.56 5.37
C SER A 381 -61.03 2.04 5.83
N SER A 382 -60.58 1.52 6.97
CA SER A 382 -59.19 1.55 7.42
C SER A 382 -58.63 0.14 7.53
N ILE A 383 -57.31 0.02 7.41
CA ILE A 383 -56.56 -1.22 7.56
C ILE A 383 -55.41 -0.92 8.52
N SER A 384 -55.44 -1.53 9.70
CA SER A 384 -54.33 -1.49 10.64
C SER A 384 -53.06 -2.05 9.98
N GLU A 385 -51.89 -1.57 10.41
CA GLU A 385 -50.63 -2.09 9.90
C GLU A 385 -50.54 -3.61 10.08
N ASP A 386 -50.25 -4.31 8.98
CA ASP A 386 -49.96 -5.73 8.95
C ASP A 386 -48.79 -6.02 7.99
N SER A 387 -48.23 -7.22 8.04
CA SER A 387 -46.99 -7.57 7.35
C SER A 387 -47.21 -8.61 6.27
N LEU A 388 -46.82 -8.29 5.04
CA LEU A 388 -46.67 -9.26 3.96
C LEU A 388 -45.39 -10.09 4.12
N ILE A 389 -44.27 -9.43 4.49
CA ILE A 389 -43.04 -10.09 4.92
C ILE A 389 -42.74 -9.63 6.35
N LYS A 390 -42.58 -10.60 7.26
CA LYS A 390 -42.29 -10.36 8.67
C LYS A 390 -41.01 -11.07 9.11
N GLU A 391 -40.15 -10.32 9.80
CA GLU A 391 -38.98 -10.82 10.53
C GLU A 391 -39.43 -11.48 11.85
N GLN A 392 -39.00 -12.72 12.08
CA GLN A 392 -39.42 -13.59 13.20
C GLN A 392 -38.23 -14.12 14.00
N GLY A 393 -37.00 -13.79 13.62
CA GLY A 393 -35.80 -14.33 14.26
C GLY A 393 -34.52 -13.76 13.65
N THR A 394 -33.42 -14.47 13.87
CA THR A 394 -32.08 -14.07 13.42
C THR A 394 -31.84 -14.50 11.97
N PHE A 395 -31.15 -13.68 11.18
CA PHE A 395 -30.91 -13.91 9.74
C PHE A 395 -30.34 -15.30 9.37
N SER A 396 -29.68 -15.97 10.31
CA SER A 396 -29.14 -17.32 10.15
C SER A 396 -30.16 -18.47 10.31
N ASP A 397 -31.38 -18.20 10.81
CA ASP A 397 -32.37 -19.23 11.11
C ASP A 397 -33.23 -19.55 9.88
N MET A 398 -33.56 -20.83 9.63
CA MET A 398 -34.37 -21.25 8.47
C MET A 398 -35.83 -20.72 8.46
N SER A 399 -36.22 -19.93 9.46
CA SER A 399 -37.55 -19.33 9.62
C SER A 399 -37.50 -17.84 9.97
N TRP A 400 -36.38 -17.17 9.74
CA TRP A 400 -36.20 -15.77 10.15
C TRP A 400 -37.14 -14.81 9.39
N LEU A 401 -37.60 -15.19 8.20
CA LEU A 401 -38.72 -14.54 7.49
C LEU A 401 -39.92 -15.47 7.31
N THR A 402 -41.10 -14.86 7.45
CA THR A 402 -42.40 -15.43 7.05
C THR A 402 -43.08 -14.53 6.03
N VAL A 403 -43.69 -15.14 5.00
CA VAL A 403 -44.41 -14.45 3.94
C VAL A 403 -45.87 -14.90 3.96
N LEU A 404 -46.81 -13.96 3.88
CA LEU A 404 -48.21 -14.32 3.68
C LEU A 404 -48.42 -14.86 2.27
N GLU A 405 -49.13 -15.97 2.14
CA GLU A 405 -49.41 -16.57 0.83
C GLU A 405 -50.28 -15.68 -0.06
N ASN A 406 -51.32 -15.07 0.51
CA ASN A 406 -52.27 -14.21 -0.18
C ASN A 406 -52.78 -13.13 0.78
N VAL A 407 -53.15 -11.96 0.24
CA VAL A 407 -53.65 -10.82 0.99
C VAL A 407 -54.93 -10.30 0.32
N VAL A 408 -56.07 -10.54 0.98
CA VAL A 408 -57.39 -10.05 0.57
C VAL A 408 -57.87 -9.01 1.58
N LEU A 409 -58.09 -7.80 1.11
CA LEU A 409 -58.41 -6.62 1.91
C LEU A 409 -59.72 -6.02 1.42
N LYS A 410 -60.79 -6.14 2.22
CA LYS A 410 -62.09 -5.51 1.94
C LYS A 410 -62.62 -5.77 0.51
N GLY A 411 -62.47 -7.00 0.00
CA GLY A 411 -62.91 -7.40 -1.33
C GLY A 411 -61.98 -6.98 -2.48
N TYR A 412 -60.74 -6.58 -2.17
CA TYR A 412 -59.66 -6.41 -3.13
C TYR A 412 -58.52 -7.36 -2.82
N THR A 413 -57.92 -7.96 -3.84
CA THR A 413 -56.75 -8.82 -3.71
C THR A 413 -55.50 -8.01 -4.03
N LEU A 414 -54.52 -8.02 -3.12
CA LEU A 414 -53.21 -7.42 -3.39
C LEU A 414 -52.46 -8.31 -4.39
N SER A 415 -51.93 -7.68 -5.43
CA SER A 415 -51.14 -8.32 -6.47
C SER A 415 -49.75 -7.70 -6.52
N LEU A 416 -48.76 -8.48 -6.94
CA LEU A 416 -47.38 -8.04 -7.15
C LEU A 416 -46.98 -8.37 -8.58
N ASN A 417 -46.41 -7.38 -9.29
CA ASN A 417 -45.89 -7.51 -10.65
C ASN A 417 -46.91 -8.03 -11.68
N GLY A 418 -48.19 -7.68 -11.50
CA GLY A 418 -49.28 -8.08 -12.40
C GLY A 418 -49.85 -9.49 -12.14
N TYR A 419 -49.34 -10.20 -11.13
CA TYR A 419 -49.86 -11.51 -10.73
C TYR A 419 -50.96 -11.37 -9.69
N SER A 420 -52.21 -11.62 -10.08
CA SER A 420 -53.39 -11.46 -9.20
C SER A 420 -53.67 -12.64 -8.27
N ASN A 421 -53.06 -13.81 -8.52
CA ASN A 421 -53.30 -15.07 -7.79
C ASN A 421 -52.00 -15.81 -7.40
N PHE A 422 -50.86 -15.11 -7.32
CA PHE A 422 -49.62 -15.76 -6.91
C PHE A 422 -49.57 -15.95 -5.40
N VAL A 423 -49.04 -17.09 -4.98
CA VAL A 423 -48.60 -17.31 -3.62
C VAL A 423 -47.33 -16.45 -3.46
N PHE A 424 -47.39 -15.37 -2.67
CA PHE A 424 -46.29 -14.39 -2.60
C PHE A 424 -44.95 -15.04 -2.18
N ASP A 425 -45.02 -16.13 -1.42
CA ASP A 425 -43.89 -16.96 -0.99
C ASP A 425 -43.07 -17.56 -2.16
N LYS A 426 -43.58 -17.54 -3.40
CA LYS A 426 -42.86 -17.98 -4.60
C LYS A 426 -41.92 -16.93 -5.17
N VAL A 427 -42.11 -15.66 -4.82
CA VAL A 427 -41.35 -14.53 -5.37
C VAL A 427 -40.72 -13.67 -4.30
N LEU A 428 -41.25 -13.70 -3.07
CA LEU A 428 -40.72 -12.97 -1.94
C LEU A 428 -40.08 -13.95 -0.95
N ALA A 429 -38.91 -13.59 -0.45
CA ALA A 429 -38.16 -14.31 0.58
C ALA A 429 -38.10 -15.83 0.39
N ASP A 430 -37.69 -16.29 -0.81
CA ASP A 430 -37.61 -17.72 -1.13
C ASP A 430 -36.57 -18.42 -0.26
N LYS A 431 -37.03 -19.27 0.65
CA LYS A 431 -36.20 -20.02 1.60
C LYS A 431 -35.17 -20.91 0.90
N ASN A 432 -35.49 -21.43 -0.28
CA ASN A 432 -34.58 -22.28 -1.06
C ASN A 432 -33.50 -21.47 -1.77
N ASN A 433 -33.66 -20.15 -1.84
CA ASN A 433 -32.75 -19.22 -2.48
C ASN A 433 -32.25 -18.16 -1.50
N ALA A 434 -31.89 -18.59 -0.28
CA ALA A 434 -31.33 -17.73 0.77
C ALA A 434 -32.23 -16.54 1.15
N PHE A 435 -33.54 -16.75 1.15
CA PHE A 435 -34.55 -15.73 1.48
C PHE A 435 -34.49 -14.49 0.59
N LEU A 436 -33.98 -14.64 -0.63
CA LEU A 436 -33.98 -13.57 -1.62
C LEU A 436 -35.37 -13.42 -2.23
N SER A 437 -35.74 -12.16 -2.46
CA SER A 437 -36.92 -11.78 -3.23
C SER A 437 -36.53 -11.54 -4.67
N LYS A 438 -37.40 -11.94 -5.60
CA LYS A 438 -37.23 -11.82 -7.04
C LYS A 438 -38.06 -10.66 -7.58
N GLY A 439 -37.39 -9.62 -8.06
CA GLY A 439 -38.03 -8.50 -8.76
C GLY A 439 -38.59 -8.92 -10.12
N ARG A 440 -39.38 -8.03 -10.75
CA ARG A 440 -40.03 -8.29 -12.05
C ARG A 440 -39.07 -8.73 -13.15
N ASN A 441 -37.84 -8.21 -13.15
CA ASN A 441 -36.81 -8.50 -14.16
C ASN A 441 -35.94 -9.71 -13.79
N GLY A 442 -36.31 -10.45 -12.74
CA GLY A 442 -35.59 -11.63 -12.27
C GLY A 442 -34.40 -11.36 -11.34
N GLU A 443 -34.13 -10.08 -11.06
CA GLU A 443 -33.11 -9.64 -10.11
C GLU A 443 -33.42 -10.11 -8.70
N LEU A 444 -32.37 -10.45 -7.95
CA LEU A 444 -32.46 -10.98 -6.60
C LEU A 444 -31.94 -9.97 -5.59
N MET A 445 -32.67 -9.80 -4.50
CA MET A 445 -32.24 -8.95 -3.37
C MET A 445 -32.88 -9.39 -2.06
N LEU A 446 -32.30 -8.94 -0.95
CA LEU A 446 -32.89 -9.14 0.37
C LEU A 446 -33.92 -8.06 0.67
N ILE A 447 -35.13 -8.48 1.05
CA ILE A 447 -36.16 -7.61 1.62
C ILE A 447 -36.43 -8.10 3.03
N LYS A 448 -36.18 -7.24 4.02
CA LYS A 448 -36.32 -7.57 5.44
C LYS A 448 -37.78 -7.54 5.89
N SER A 449 -38.57 -6.61 5.34
CA SER A 449 -39.98 -6.48 5.67
C SER A 449 -40.76 -5.79 4.58
N ILE A 450 -42.01 -6.21 4.42
CA ILE A 450 -43.02 -5.49 3.64
C ILE A 450 -44.24 -5.39 4.53
N LYS A 451 -44.67 -4.16 4.80
CA LYS A 451 -45.86 -3.87 5.59
C LYS A 451 -46.86 -3.09 4.77
N PHE A 452 -48.14 -3.24 5.10
CA PHE A 452 -49.20 -2.49 4.46
C PHE A 452 -50.17 -1.91 5.49
N SER A 453 -50.72 -0.74 5.20
CA SER A 453 -51.73 -0.08 6.02
C SER A 453 -52.58 0.88 5.18
N LYS A 454 -53.75 1.23 5.70
CA LYS A 454 -54.67 2.15 5.04
C LYS A 454 -55.36 3.05 6.05
N GLU A 455 -55.30 4.36 5.80
CA GLU A 455 -56.07 5.35 6.55
C GLU A 455 -57.52 5.42 6.04
N ALA A 456 -58.46 5.77 6.93
CA ALA A 456 -59.84 6.00 6.53
C ALA A 456 -59.94 7.22 5.60
N ASN A 457 -60.90 7.19 4.67
CA ASN A 457 -61.19 8.25 3.70
C ASN A 457 -60.15 8.48 2.59
N THR A 458 -59.08 7.69 2.52
CA THR A 458 -58.12 7.67 1.40
C THR A 458 -58.38 6.49 0.45
N GLN A 459 -57.82 6.54 -0.77
CA GLN A 459 -57.85 5.40 -1.71
C GLN A 459 -56.56 4.57 -1.67
N ASP A 460 -55.46 5.16 -1.25
CA ASP A 460 -54.14 4.54 -1.30
C ASP A 460 -53.97 3.53 -0.17
N LEU A 461 -53.61 2.30 -0.53
CA LEU A 461 -52.94 1.38 0.39
C LEU A 461 -51.47 1.77 0.45
N LYS A 462 -50.99 2.14 1.64
CA LYS A 462 -49.57 2.41 1.89
C LYS A 462 -48.83 1.08 2.00
N ILE A 463 -47.70 0.96 1.32
CA ILE A 463 -46.82 -0.22 1.35
C ILE A 463 -45.42 0.23 1.74
N SER A 464 -44.96 -0.18 2.91
CA SER A 464 -43.64 0.16 3.44
C SER A 464 -42.70 -1.03 3.25
N ILE A 465 -41.62 -0.84 2.50
CA ILE A 465 -40.64 -1.89 2.17
C ILE A 465 -39.30 -1.56 2.82
N ILE A 466 -38.77 -2.48 3.62
CA ILE A 466 -37.45 -2.36 4.26
C ILE A 466 -36.46 -3.25 3.51
N PHE A 467 -35.46 -2.62 2.89
CA PHE A 467 -34.34 -3.27 2.21
C PHE A 467 -33.11 -3.36 3.13
N GLU A 468 -32.09 -4.09 2.71
CA GLU A 468 -30.81 -4.18 3.43
C GLU A 468 -29.98 -2.89 3.22
N GLY A 469 -29.53 -2.27 4.31
CA GLY A 469 -28.73 -1.04 4.28
C GLY A 469 -29.41 0.16 4.92
N LYS A 470 -28.78 1.34 4.78
CA LYS A 470 -29.23 2.59 5.39
C LYS A 470 -29.94 3.49 4.37
N ASN A 471 -31.23 3.66 4.54
CA ASN A 471 -31.98 4.68 3.81
C ASN A 471 -31.84 6.02 4.55
N ASN A 472 -31.47 7.09 3.86
CA ASN A 472 -31.24 8.42 4.46
C ASN A 472 -30.34 8.45 5.71
N GLY A 473 -29.43 7.48 5.84
CA GLY A 473 -28.52 7.36 6.99
C GLY A 473 -29.08 6.59 8.20
N ALA A 474 -30.34 6.14 8.14
CA ALA A 474 -30.99 5.35 9.19
C ALA A 474 -31.15 3.88 8.77
N ASP A 475 -30.76 2.96 9.67
CA ASP A 475 -31.04 1.53 9.48
C ASP A 475 -32.55 1.28 9.61
N GLY A 476 -33.14 0.54 8.67
CA GLY A 476 -34.55 0.13 8.73
C GLY A 476 -35.58 1.16 8.29
N GLU A 477 -35.17 2.31 7.76
CA GLU A 477 -36.11 3.30 7.19
C GLU A 477 -36.68 2.78 5.86
N PRO A 478 -38.01 2.63 5.72
CA PRO A 478 -38.62 2.00 4.57
C PRO A 478 -38.69 2.92 3.35
N ILE A 479 -38.71 2.33 2.15
CA ILE A 479 -39.29 2.96 0.96
C ILE A 479 -40.81 2.79 1.04
N VAL A 480 -41.56 3.88 0.85
CA VAL A 480 -43.02 3.87 0.88
C VAL A 480 -43.56 3.95 -0.55
N LEU A 481 -44.29 2.92 -0.95
CA LEU A 481 -45.06 2.88 -2.19
C LEU A 481 -46.56 2.93 -1.89
N THR A 482 -47.37 3.17 -2.92
CA THR A 482 -48.83 3.10 -2.82
C THR A 482 -49.44 2.18 -3.87
N ALA A 483 -50.53 1.53 -3.51
CA ALA A 483 -51.38 0.79 -4.43
C ALA A 483 -52.82 1.29 -4.32
N THR A 484 -53.47 1.53 -5.45
CA THR A 484 -54.88 1.95 -5.52
C THR A 484 -55.73 0.85 -6.15
N PRO A 485 -57.02 0.77 -5.77
CA PRO A 485 -57.98 -0.08 -6.46
C PRO A 485 -58.01 0.20 -7.96
N ASN A 486 -57.83 -0.84 -8.78
CA ASN A 486 -58.16 -0.76 -10.19
C ASN A 486 -59.69 -0.66 -10.34
N LEU A 487 -60.16 0.25 -11.20
CA LEU A 487 -61.59 0.49 -11.47
C LEU A 487 -62.29 -0.72 -12.10
#